data_AF-A0A925HZA5-F1
#
_entry.id   AF-A0A925HZA5-F1
#
_cell.length_a   1.000
_cell.length_b   1.000
_cell.length_c   1.000
_cell.angle_alpha   90.00
_cell.angle_beta   90.00
_cell.angle_gamma   90.00
#
_symmetry.space_group_name_H-M   'P 1'
#
loop_
_entity.id
_entity.type
_entity.pdbx_description
1 polymer ?
#
loop_
_entity_poly.entity_id
_entity_poly.type
_entity_poly.pdbx_seq_one_letter_code
_entity_poly.pdbx_strand_id
1 'polypeptide(L)'
;MDPGSELTEFHRFLGEKLSHGDTVISPEEALDEWRLQNGNGAEAEDDDFEAIQEAAALYKAGDRGVTYEEFDREFRKRHGLPPPQ
;
A
#
# COMPACT_ATOMS: atom_id res chain seq x y z
N MET A 1 10.37 -14.73 3.66
CA MET A 1 10.69 -15.54 2.47
C MET A 1 12.20 -15.71 2.34
N ASP A 2 12.66 -16.74 1.62
CA ASP A 2 14.07 -16.92 1.29
C ASP A 2 14.40 -16.08 0.03
N PRO A 3 15.36 -15.15 0.05
CA PRO A 3 15.63 -14.27 -1.08
C PRO A 3 16.08 -15.02 -2.36
N GLY A 4 16.59 -16.25 -2.23
CA GLY A 4 16.92 -17.11 -3.36
C GLY A 4 15.69 -17.74 -4.03
N SER A 5 14.60 -17.94 -3.29
CA SER A 5 13.35 -18.43 -3.87
C SER A 5 12.65 -17.35 -4.69
N GLU A 6 12.59 -16.11 -4.20
CA GLU A 6 11.93 -14.99 -4.90
C GLU A 6 12.57 -14.67 -6.25
N LEU A 7 13.91 -14.64 -6.34
CA LEU A 7 14.61 -14.38 -7.59
C LEU A 7 14.33 -15.46 -8.64
N THR A 8 14.23 -16.72 -8.19
CA THR A 8 13.92 -17.86 -9.06
C THR A 8 12.49 -17.77 -9.59
N GLU A 9 11.55 -17.33 -8.76
CA GLU A 9 10.15 -17.15 -9.11
C GLU A 9 9.93 -15.98 -10.07
N PHE A 10 10.61 -14.86 -9.84
CA PHE A 10 10.62 -13.72 -10.77
C PHE A 10 11.20 -14.09 -12.14
N HIS A 11 12.31 -14.84 -12.15
CA HIS A 11 12.92 -15.29 -13.41
C HIS A 11 11.99 -16.21 -14.22
N ARG A 12 11.22 -17.07 -13.54
CA ARG A 12 10.19 -17.90 -14.18
C ARG A 12 9.05 -17.04 -14.77
N PHE A 13 8.52 -16.10 -13.99
CA PHE A 13 7.47 -15.17 -14.45
C PHE A 13 7.89 -14.38 -15.70
N LEU A 14 9.10 -13.82 -15.68
CA LEU A 14 9.65 -13.10 -16.84
C LEU A 14 9.79 -14.01 -18.06
N GLY A 15 10.28 -15.25 -17.87
CA GLY A 15 10.41 -16.23 -18.94
C GLY A 15 9.07 -16.58 -19.58
N GLU A 16 8.02 -16.70 -18.77
CA GLU A 16 6.65 -16.94 -19.26
C GLU A 16 6.14 -15.72 -20.04
N LYS A 17 6.28 -14.49 -19.52
CA LYS A 17 5.83 -13.28 -20.23
C LYS A 17 6.50 -13.07 -21.58
N LEU A 18 7.81 -13.21 -21.64
CA LEU A 18 8.58 -13.04 -22.88
C LEU A 18 8.21 -14.10 -23.92
N SER A 19 7.87 -15.32 -23.49
CA SER A 19 7.44 -16.39 -24.38
C SER A 19 6.05 -16.15 -25.00
N HIS A 20 5.19 -15.38 -24.33
CA HIS A 20 3.86 -15.01 -24.84
C HIS A 20 3.86 -13.78 -25.76
N GLY A 21 5.03 -13.16 -25.99
CA GLY A 21 5.18 -12.01 -26.90
C GLY A 21 4.92 -10.65 -26.25
N ASP A 22 4.70 -10.59 -24.94
CA ASP A 22 4.59 -9.35 -24.15
C ASP A 22 5.98 -8.73 -23.97
N THR A 23 6.47 -8.08 -25.04
CA THR A 23 7.85 -7.57 -25.15
C THR A 23 7.95 -6.05 -25.01
N VAL A 24 6.87 -5.39 -24.59
CA VAL A 24 6.81 -3.92 -24.52
C VAL A 24 7.11 -3.36 -23.12
N ILE A 25 7.12 -4.21 -22.09
CA ILE A 25 7.38 -3.76 -20.71
C ILE A 25 8.88 -3.72 -20.41
N SER A 26 9.30 -2.65 -19.74
CA SER A 26 10.65 -2.56 -19.20
C SER A 26 10.86 -3.57 -18.05
N PRO A 27 12.11 -3.94 -17.72
CA PRO A 27 12.39 -4.80 -16.58
C PRO A 27 11.85 -4.27 -15.24
N GLU A 28 11.79 -2.95 -15.08
CA GLU A 28 11.23 -2.29 -13.89
C GLU A 28 9.71 -2.50 -13.82
N GLU A 29 8.99 -2.28 -14.93
CA GLU A 29 7.55 -2.53 -15.02
C GLU A 29 7.19 -4.00 -14.81
N ALA A 30 8.01 -4.92 -15.34
CA ALA A 30 7.81 -6.35 -15.13
C ALA A 30 8.02 -6.76 -13.66
N LEU A 31 8.96 -6.12 -12.98
CA LEU A 31 9.21 -6.37 -11.56
C LEU A 31 8.06 -5.84 -10.70
N ASP A 32 7.51 -4.67 -11.02
CA ASP A 32 6.38 -4.09 -10.30
C ASP A 32 5.10 -4.92 -10.51
N GLU A 33 4.85 -5.41 -11.72
CA GLU A 33 3.75 -6.32 -11.99
C GLU A 33 3.90 -7.66 -11.28
N TRP A 34 5.11 -8.22 -11.26
CA TRP A 34 5.37 -9.45 -10.51
C TRP A 34 5.09 -9.26 -9.02
N ARG A 35 5.52 -8.14 -8.43
CA ARG A 35 5.25 -7.80 -7.01
C ARG A 35 3.77 -7.67 -6.71
N LEU A 36 3.01 -7.03 -7.60
CA LEU A 36 1.55 -6.89 -7.49
C LEU A 36 0.85 -8.26 -7.52
N GLN A 37 1.31 -9.18 -8.36
CA GLN A 37 0.69 -10.51 -8.51
C GLN A 37 1.12 -11.51 -7.43
N ASN A 38 2.33 -11.39 -6.89
CA ASN A 38 2.93 -12.37 -5.98
C ASN A 38 2.95 -11.90 -4.52
N GLY A 39 2.29 -10.79 -4.21
CA GLY A 39 1.99 -10.39 -2.84
C GLY A 39 3.20 -9.92 -2.02
N ASN A 40 4.32 -9.56 -2.65
CA ASN A 40 5.40 -8.83 -1.95
C ASN A 40 5.02 -7.36 -1.65
N GLY A 41 3.81 -6.93 -2.05
CA GLY A 41 3.10 -5.76 -1.54
C GLY A 41 1.90 -6.09 -0.63
N ALA A 42 1.53 -7.37 -0.47
CA ALA A 42 0.25 -7.78 0.15
C ALA A 42 0.18 -7.52 1.65
N GLU A 43 1.28 -7.61 2.40
CA GLU A 43 1.24 -7.32 3.85
C GLU A 43 0.99 -5.84 4.16
N ALA A 44 1.27 -4.93 3.23
CA ALA A 44 0.90 -3.52 3.35
C ALA A 44 -0.44 -3.21 2.65
N GLU A 45 -0.73 -3.87 1.52
CA GLU A 45 -1.95 -3.65 0.74
C GLU A 45 -3.20 -4.20 1.43
N ASP A 46 -3.14 -5.32 2.15
CA ASP A 46 -4.29 -5.87 2.87
C ASP A 46 -4.69 -4.97 4.06
N ASP A 47 -3.71 -4.48 4.83
CA ASP A 47 -3.91 -3.55 5.94
C ASP A 47 -4.43 -2.19 5.44
N ASP A 48 -3.86 -1.67 4.34
CA ASP A 48 -4.32 -0.42 3.73
C ASP A 48 -5.74 -0.56 3.14
N PHE A 49 -6.04 -1.71 2.51
CA PHE A 49 -7.36 -1.99 1.95
C PHE A 49 -8.43 -2.11 3.04
N GLU A 50 -8.13 -2.80 4.14
CA GLU A 50 -9.01 -2.87 5.32
C GLU A 50 -9.22 -1.48 5.91
N ALA A 51 -8.15 -0.69 6.12
CA ALA A 51 -8.24 0.67 6.64
C ALA A 51 -9.10 1.60 5.76
N ILE A 52 -8.96 1.50 4.43
CA ILE A 52 -9.79 2.26 3.48
C ILE A 52 -11.26 1.83 3.55
N GLN A 53 -11.54 0.52 3.66
CA GLN A 53 -12.91 0.03 3.81
C GLN A 53 -13.55 0.53 5.10
N GLU A 54 -12.83 0.49 6.22
CA GLU A 54 -13.31 1.00 7.51
C GLU A 54 -13.60 2.50 7.43
N ALA A 55 -12.67 3.29 6.88
CA ALA A 55 -12.87 4.73 6.71
C ALA A 55 -14.11 5.04 5.84
N ALA A 56 -14.33 4.29 4.76
CA ALA A 56 -15.51 4.43 3.92
C ALA A 56 -16.81 4.04 4.66
N ALA A 57 -16.78 2.99 5.48
CA ALA A 57 -17.92 2.57 6.29
C ALA A 57 -18.29 3.64 7.34
N LEU A 58 -17.30 4.22 8.02
CA LEU A 58 -17.49 5.31 8.98
C LEU A 58 -18.09 6.54 8.30
N TYR A 59 -17.55 6.94 7.15
CA TYR A 59 -18.09 8.06 6.37
C TYR A 59 -19.55 7.84 5.96
N LYS A 60 -19.90 6.61 5.55
CA LYS A 60 -21.27 6.21 5.22
C LYS A 60 -22.19 6.21 6.45
N ALA A 61 -21.66 5.87 7.63
CA ALA A 61 -22.37 5.94 8.91
C ALA A 61 -22.56 7.39 9.42
N GLY A 62 -22.00 8.38 8.73
CA GLY A 62 -22.18 9.80 9.04
C GLY A 62 -20.95 10.45 9.68
N ASP A 63 -19.83 9.73 9.81
CA ASP A 63 -18.58 10.34 10.21
C ASP A 63 -18.12 11.37 9.17
N ARG A 64 -17.64 12.50 9.64
CA ARG A 64 -17.11 13.61 8.84
C ARG A 64 -15.68 13.97 9.26
N GLY A 65 -15.09 13.20 10.17
CA GLY A 65 -13.82 13.52 10.79
C GLY A 65 -13.92 14.71 11.74
N VAL A 66 -12.76 15.29 12.04
CA VAL A 66 -12.62 16.51 12.83
C VAL A 66 -11.96 17.59 11.99
N THR A 67 -12.16 18.85 12.36
CA THR A 67 -11.42 19.95 11.74
C THR A 67 -9.93 19.86 12.08
N TYR A 68 -9.09 20.48 11.26
CA TYR A 68 -7.66 20.54 11.52
C TYR A 68 -7.36 21.20 12.87
N GLU A 69 -8.06 22.28 13.21
CA GLU A 69 -7.87 23.03 14.46
C GLU A 69 -8.24 22.19 15.69
N GLU A 70 -9.28 21.36 15.58
CA GLU A 70 -9.68 20.43 16.64
C GLU A 70 -8.68 19.30 16.81
N PHE A 71 -8.25 18.69 15.69
CA PHE A 71 -7.22 17.65 15.69
C PHE A 71 -5.93 18.16 16.32
N ASP A 72 -5.43 19.29 15.83
CA ASP A 72 -4.15 19.87 16.25
C ASP A 72 -4.15 20.23 17.74
N ARG A 73 -5.24 20.82 18.24
CA ARG A 73 -5.41 21.13 19.67
C ARG A 73 -5.37 19.88 20.53
N GLU A 74 -6.16 18.85 20.20
CA GLU A 74 -6.22 17.62 21.00
C GLU A 74 -4.92 16.81 20.91
N PHE A 75 -4.30 16.76 19.73
CA PHE A 75 -3.01 16.14 19.51
C PHE A 75 -1.93 16.80 20.37
N ARG A 76 -1.82 18.14 20.32
CA ARG A 76 -0.84 18.89 21.12
C ARG A 76 -1.05 18.69 22.61
N LYS A 77 -2.30 18.71 23.08
CA LYS A 77 -2.64 18.43 24.48
C LYS A 77 -2.21 17.03 24.92
N ARG A 78 -2.50 16.01 24.10
CA ARG A 78 -2.14 14.61 24.39
C ARG A 78 -0.63 14.39 24.47
N HIS A 79 0.13 15.13 23.68
CA HIS A 79 1.58 14.98 23.56
C HIS A 79 2.39 16.07 24.29
N GLY A 80 1.75 16.95 25.07
CA GLY A 80 2.43 18.00 25.83
C GLY A 80 3.11 19.08 24.99
N LEU A 81 2.62 19.32 23.77
CA LEU A 81 3.16 20.31 22.85
C LEU A 81 2.59 21.71 23.13
N PRO A 82 3.34 22.79 22.80
CA PRO A 82 2.86 24.15 22.96
C PRO A 82 1.61 24.42 22.09
N PRO A 83 0.75 25.37 22.49
CA PRO A 83 -0.48 25.68 21.76
C PRO A 83 -0.20 26.28 20.37
N PRO A 84 -1.17 26.20 19.44
CA PRO A 84 -1.08 26.89 18.16
C PRO A 84 -0.78 28.39 18.31
N GLN A 85 0.06 28.92 17.42
CA GLN A 85 0.35 30.35 17.29
C GLN A 85 -0.70 31.05 16.44
#